data_AF-A0A527WTA3-F1
#
_entry.id   AF-A0A527WTA3-F1
#
_cell.length_a   1.000
_cell.length_b   1.000
_cell.length_c   1.000
_cell.angle_alpha   90.00
_cell.angle_beta   90.00
_cell.angle_gamma   90.00
#
_symmetry.space_group_name_H-M   'P 1'
#
loop_
_entity.id
_entity.type
_entity.pdbx_description
1 polymer ?
#
loop_
_entity_poly.entity_id
_entity_poly.type
_entity_poly.pdbx_seq_one_letter_code
_entity_poly.pdbx_strand_id
1 'polypeptide(L)'
;MSETTLGGIAGRMPKFLRRADPAVVTAFACIVILLLLGSLYSRSFLSPEYLLQQLKVASFLGVIATGMMLVILLGQIDLSVPWSVATGAMMACAAAAYGSAGVALAIPFGVLCGVAIGLVNGIGVAYLRIPSMIITLATNAVAQGLMVVYTGGFSPQDSATAAMRYLATGFTIPGVPNAVIIWALIGAAMVFV
;
A
#
# COMPACT_ATOMS: atom_id res chain seq x y z
N MET A 1 51.06 10.73 -18.42
CA MET A 1 50.11 10.86 -17.30
C MET A 1 49.56 9.47 -17.03
N SER A 2 50.09 8.81 -16.01
CA SER A 2 49.92 7.36 -15.77
C SER A 2 48.63 7.05 -15.00
N GLU A 3 48.02 5.91 -15.32
CA GLU A 3 46.85 5.30 -14.64
C GLU A 3 47.06 5.01 -13.14
N THR A 4 48.25 5.28 -12.60
CA THR A 4 48.61 5.05 -11.21
C THR A 4 47.96 6.01 -10.21
N THR A 5 47.40 7.14 -10.64
CA THR A 5 46.69 8.07 -9.74
C THR A 5 45.22 7.70 -9.53
N LEU A 6 44.60 6.94 -10.44
CA LEU A 6 43.19 6.52 -10.33
C LEU A 6 43.01 5.31 -9.39
N GLY A 7 44.00 4.42 -9.30
CA GLY A 7 43.96 3.25 -8.41
C GLY A 7 44.04 3.59 -6.91
N GLY A 8 44.63 4.74 -6.55
CA GLY A 8 44.83 5.14 -5.16
C GLY A 8 43.56 5.63 -4.44
N ILE A 9 42.55 6.10 -5.20
CA ILE A 9 41.29 6.61 -4.63
C ILE A 9 40.32 5.45 -4.33
N ALA A 10 40.36 4.38 -5.14
CA ALA A 10 39.52 3.19 -4.94
C ALA A 10 39.90 2.36 -3.70
N GLY A 11 41.14 2.48 -3.20
CA GLY A 11 41.64 1.75 -2.03
C GLY A 11 41.18 2.30 -0.67
N ARG A 12 40.46 3.43 -0.66
CA ARG A 12 40.08 4.16 0.57
C ARG A 12 38.59 4.11 0.90
N MET A 13 37.82 3.27 0.20
CA MET A 13 36.40 3.12 0.50
C MET A 13 36.19 2.07 1.61
N PRO A 14 35.47 2.40 2.71
CA PRO A 14 35.22 1.46 3.80
C PRO A 14 34.49 0.20 3.31
N LYS A 15 34.88 -0.98 3.81
CA LYS A 15 34.37 -2.31 3.39
C LYS A 15 32.84 -2.46 3.39
N PHE A 16 32.12 -1.60 4.12
CA PHE A 16 30.65 -1.56 4.18
C PHE A 16 30.00 -1.11 2.85
N LEU A 17 30.65 -0.20 2.10
CA LEU A 17 30.17 0.30 0.80
C LEU A 17 30.31 -0.72 -0.33
N ARG A 18 31.13 -1.77 -0.14
CA ARG A 18 31.40 -2.79 -1.15
C ARG A 18 30.34 -3.91 -1.18
N ARG A 19 29.39 -3.90 -0.23
CA ARG A 19 28.24 -4.82 -0.14
C ARG A 19 26.89 -4.16 -0.41
N ALA A 20 26.86 -2.83 -0.56
CA ALA A 20 25.62 -2.15 -0.89
C ALA A 20 25.32 -2.36 -2.38
N ASP A 21 24.17 -2.94 -2.68
CA ASP A 21 23.67 -3.06 -4.05
C ASP A 21 23.66 -1.66 -4.69
N PRO A 22 24.28 -1.46 -5.87
CA PRO A 22 24.27 -0.17 -6.56
C PRO A 22 22.88 0.43 -6.67
N ALA A 23 21.85 -0.40 -6.87
CA ALA A 23 20.46 0.07 -6.95
C ALA A 23 19.98 0.70 -5.64
N VAL A 24 20.34 0.10 -4.49
CA VAL A 24 20.01 0.62 -3.16
C VAL A 24 20.72 1.95 -2.93
N VAL A 25 22.01 2.04 -3.28
CA VAL A 25 22.77 3.29 -3.15
C VAL A 25 22.16 4.39 -4.01
N THR A 26 21.80 4.11 -5.26
CA THR A 26 21.15 5.08 -6.15
C THR A 26 19.81 5.53 -5.60
N ALA A 27 18.97 4.62 -5.11
CA ALA A 27 17.67 4.97 -4.52
C ALA A 27 17.82 5.91 -3.32
N PHE A 28 18.73 5.60 -2.38
CA PHE A 28 19.00 6.47 -1.23
C PHE A 28 19.59 7.81 -1.65
N ALA A 29 20.49 7.84 -2.64
CA ALA A 29 21.03 9.09 -3.17
C ALA A 29 19.92 9.98 -3.78
N CYS A 30 19.01 9.39 -4.56
CA CYS A 30 17.84 10.10 -5.10
C CYS A 30 16.95 10.67 -3.99
N ILE A 31 16.68 9.90 -2.93
CA ILE A 31 15.90 10.37 -1.78
C ILE A 31 16.58 11.58 -1.13
N VAL A 32 17.88 11.51 -0.85
CA VAL A 32 18.62 12.62 -0.23
C VAL A 32 18.59 13.87 -1.12
N ILE A 33 18.81 13.72 -2.43
CA ILE A 33 18.74 14.83 -3.39
C ILE A 33 17.34 15.46 -3.40
N LEU A 34 16.28 14.64 -3.43
CA LEU A 34 14.91 15.14 -3.38
C LEU A 34 14.60 15.90 -2.09
N LEU A 35 15.06 15.40 -0.93
CA LEU A 35 14.87 16.08 0.34
C LEU A 35 15.60 17.43 0.39
N LEU A 36 16.83 17.49 -0.14
CA LEU A 36 17.61 18.73 -0.20
C LEU A 36 16.95 19.76 -1.13
N LEU A 37 16.62 19.36 -2.36
CA LEU A 37 15.99 20.25 -3.34
C LEU A 37 14.61 20.73 -2.84
N GLY A 38 13.81 19.84 -2.27
CA GLY A 38 12.51 20.18 -1.68
C GLY A 38 12.64 21.17 -0.52
N SER A 39 13.62 20.97 0.37
CA SER A 39 13.88 21.89 1.49
C SER A 39 14.37 23.27 1.03
N LEU A 40 15.08 23.35 -0.09
CA LEU A 40 15.49 24.63 -0.67
C LEU A 40 14.32 25.35 -1.34
N TYR A 41 13.39 24.60 -1.93
CA TYR A 41 12.21 25.15 -2.60
C TYR A 41 11.14 25.66 -1.62
N SER A 42 10.88 24.94 -0.53
CA SER A 42 9.91 25.33 0.49
C SER A 42 10.40 25.02 1.91
N ARG A 43 10.34 26.03 2.78
CA ARG A 43 10.66 25.87 4.21
C ARG A 43 9.74 24.88 4.93
N SER A 44 8.51 24.70 4.42
CA SER A 44 7.55 23.76 4.98
C SER A 44 7.74 22.32 4.50
N PHE A 45 8.65 22.06 3.56
CA PHE A 45 8.83 20.73 2.97
C PHE A 45 9.28 19.67 3.98
N LEU A 46 10.11 20.06 4.95
CA LEU A 46 10.54 19.19 6.05
C LEU A 46 9.79 19.48 7.35
N SER A 47 8.64 20.17 7.29
CA SER A 47 7.86 20.41 8.50
C SER A 47 7.28 19.10 9.04
N PRO A 48 7.18 18.92 10.37
CA PRO A 48 6.62 17.72 10.96
C PRO A 48 5.21 17.41 10.44
N GLU A 49 4.40 18.44 10.19
CA GLU A 49 3.03 18.31 9.68
C GLU A 49 3.01 17.72 8.27
N TYR A 50 3.88 18.19 7.39
CA TYR A 50 4.00 17.68 6.03
C TYR A 50 4.52 16.24 6.02
N LEU A 51 5.55 15.95 6.82
CA LEU A 51 6.11 14.60 6.93
C LEU A 51 5.09 13.62 7.51
N LEU A 52 4.32 14.03 8.52
CA LEU A 52 3.23 13.22 9.07
C LEU A 52 2.12 12.98 8.05
N GLN A 53 1.76 13.99 7.24
CA GLN A 53 0.79 13.82 6.17
C GLN A 53 1.28 12.85 5.11
N GLN A 54 2.56 12.94 4.72
CA GLN A 54 3.16 12.01 3.77
C GLN A 54 3.21 10.59 4.34
N LEU A 55 3.51 10.44 5.63
CA LEU A 55 3.50 9.17 6.32
C LEU A 55 2.08 8.57 6.40
N LYS A 56 1.04 9.39 6.57
CA LYS A 56 -0.37 8.94 6.47
C LYS A 56 -0.65 8.33 5.09
N VAL A 57 -0.31 9.05 4.02
CA VAL A 57 -0.51 8.56 2.64
C VAL A 57 0.28 7.28 2.40
N ALA A 58 1.54 7.26 2.81
CA ALA A 58 2.41 6.09 2.69
C ALA A 58 1.88 4.87 3.45
N SER A 59 1.19 5.06 4.58
CA SER A 59 0.66 3.96 5.39
C SER A 59 -0.43 3.18 4.66
N PHE A 60 -1.29 3.84 3.87
CA PHE A 60 -2.29 3.13 3.05
C PHE A 60 -1.62 2.21 2.04
N LEU A 61 -0.59 2.71 1.35
CA LEU A 61 0.20 1.91 0.42
C LEU A 61 1.00 0.83 1.15
N GLY A 62 1.48 1.13 2.36
CA GLY A 62 2.21 0.22 3.22
C GLY A 62 1.40 -1.01 3.60
N VAL A 63 0.15 -0.84 4.03
CA VAL A 63 -0.77 -1.95 4.34
C VAL A 63 -0.96 -2.86 3.12
N ILE A 64 -1.19 -2.25 1.95
CA ILE A 64 -1.34 -2.99 0.68
C ILE A 64 -0.04 -3.73 0.34
N ALA A 65 1.11 -3.06 0.45
CA ALA A 65 2.42 -3.63 0.17
C ALA A 65 2.74 -4.81 1.11
N THR A 66 2.34 -4.75 2.38
CA THR A 66 2.51 -5.86 3.33
C THR A 66 1.73 -7.09 2.86
N GLY A 67 0.49 -6.94 2.38
CA GLY A 67 -0.26 -8.06 1.78
C GLY A 67 0.39 -8.57 0.50
N MET A 68 0.83 -7.67 -0.38
CA MET A 68 1.49 -8.01 -1.64
C MET A 68 2.83 -8.72 -1.47
N MET A 69 3.54 -8.46 -0.38
CA MET A 69 4.77 -9.18 -0.04
C MET A 69 4.54 -10.68 -0.01
N LEU A 70 3.44 -11.16 0.60
CA LEU A 70 3.10 -12.59 0.62
C LEU A 70 2.93 -13.16 -0.79
N VAL A 71 2.21 -12.45 -1.66
CA VAL A 71 1.96 -12.88 -3.04
C VAL A 71 3.28 -13.07 -3.78
N ILE A 72 4.21 -12.11 -3.62
CA ILE A 72 5.53 -12.14 -4.25
C ILE A 72 6.38 -13.27 -3.68
N LEU A 73 6.35 -13.49 -2.35
CA LEU A 73 7.08 -14.59 -1.71
C LEU A 73 6.60 -15.96 -2.19
N LEU A 74 5.31 -16.09 -2.54
CA LEU A 74 4.74 -17.28 -3.19
C LEU A 74 5.09 -17.39 -4.68
N GLY A 75 5.92 -16.49 -5.21
CA GLY A 75 6.33 -16.45 -6.62
C GLY A 75 5.21 -16.03 -7.57
N GLN A 76 4.17 -15.37 -7.07
CA GLN A 76 3.02 -14.92 -7.85
C GLN A 76 3.01 -13.40 -7.99
N ILE A 77 2.14 -12.90 -8.88
CA ILE A 77 1.87 -11.47 -9.03
C ILE A 77 0.36 -11.27 -8.98
N ASP A 78 -0.10 -10.28 -8.22
CA ASP A 78 -1.51 -9.92 -8.10
C ASP A 78 -1.77 -8.53 -8.68
N LEU A 79 -2.48 -8.51 -9.80
CA LEU A 79 -2.90 -7.29 -10.50
C LEU A 79 -4.34 -6.86 -10.15
N SER A 80 -5.03 -7.60 -9.25
CA SER A 80 -6.40 -7.31 -8.81
C SER A 80 -6.49 -6.32 -7.66
N VAL A 81 -5.35 -5.91 -7.10
CA VAL A 81 -5.26 -5.02 -5.93
C VAL A 81 -6.05 -3.71 -6.10
N PRO A 82 -5.98 -2.97 -7.22
CA PRO A 82 -6.68 -1.69 -7.34
C PRO A 82 -8.19 -1.85 -7.16
N TRP A 83 -8.80 -2.81 -7.86
CA TRP A 83 -10.24 -3.04 -7.76
C TRP A 83 -10.65 -3.86 -6.54
N SER A 84 -9.73 -4.60 -5.91
CA SER A 84 -9.97 -5.21 -4.60
C SER A 84 -10.15 -4.14 -3.52
N VAL A 85 -9.25 -3.15 -3.49
CA VAL A 85 -9.33 -2.01 -2.55
C VAL A 85 -10.57 -1.17 -2.84
N ALA A 86 -10.85 -0.84 -4.11
CA ALA A 86 -12.02 -0.06 -4.48
C ALA A 86 -13.33 -0.76 -4.12
N THR A 87 -13.46 -2.05 -4.47
CA THR A 87 -14.65 -2.85 -4.12
C THR A 87 -14.84 -2.93 -2.62
N GLY A 88 -13.79 -3.22 -1.85
CA GLY A 88 -13.87 -3.27 -0.39
C GLY A 88 -14.31 -1.92 0.21
N ALA A 89 -13.77 -0.81 -0.27
CA ALA A 89 -14.14 0.52 0.19
C ALA A 89 -15.59 0.88 -0.16
N MET A 90 -16.01 0.66 -1.41
CA MET A 90 -17.37 0.95 -1.86
C MET A 90 -18.41 0.09 -1.16
N MET A 91 -18.14 -1.21 -1.01
CA MET A 91 -19.06 -2.12 -0.32
C MET A 91 -19.12 -1.86 1.19
N ALA A 92 -18.00 -1.45 1.82
CA ALA A 92 -18.03 -1.00 3.22
C ALA A 92 -18.90 0.25 3.41
N CYS A 93 -18.78 1.24 2.51
CA CYS A 93 -19.64 2.42 2.53
C CYS A 93 -21.11 2.06 2.27
N ALA A 94 -21.38 1.17 1.31
CA ALA A 94 -22.72 0.69 1.02
C ALA A 94 -23.35 -0.03 2.23
N ALA A 95 -22.59 -0.85 2.94
CA ALA A 95 -23.06 -1.52 4.16
C ALA A 95 -23.49 -0.51 5.23
N ALA A 96 -22.83 0.64 5.34
CA ALA A 96 -23.19 1.68 6.29
C ALA A 96 -24.58 2.30 6.04
N ALA A 97 -25.12 2.18 4.82
CA ALA A 97 -26.46 2.66 4.49
C ALA A 97 -27.59 1.83 5.14
N TYR A 98 -27.29 0.61 5.63
CA TYR A 98 -28.25 -0.32 6.23
C TYR A 98 -28.45 -0.09 7.75
N GLY A 99 -28.40 1.16 8.21
CA GLY A 99 -28.64 1.55 9.60
C GLY A 99 -27.50 1.21 10.56
N SER A 100 -27.78 1.17 11.87
CA SER A 100 -26.76 1.03 12.93
C SER A 100 -25.99 -0.29 12.86
N ALA A 101 -26.67 -1.39 12.52
CA ALA A 101 -26.03 -2.68 12.30
C ALA A 101 -25.10 -2.65 11.08
N GLY A 102 -25.54 -2.01 10.00
CA GLY A 102 -24.72 -1.79 8.80
C GLY A 102 -23.46 -0.98 9.07
N VAL A 103 -23.56 0.07 9.89
CA VAL A 103 -22.40 0.88 10.32
C VAL A 103 -21.39 0.05 11.10
N ALA A 104 -21.84 -0.83 12.00
CA ALA A 104 -20.95 -1.71 12.78
C ALA A 104 -20.27 -2.77 11.89
N LEU A 105 -20.97 -3.25 10.86
CA LEU A 105 -20.48 -4.29 9.95
C LEU A 105 -19.73 -3.73 8.73
N ALA A 106 -19.68 -2.42 8.53
CA ALA A 106 -19.08 -1.78 7.36
C ALA A 106 -17.62 -2.21 7.13
N ILE A 107 -16.76 -2.12 8.16
CA ILE A 107 -15.34 -2.50 8.05
C ILE A 107 -15.19 -4.01 7.80
N PRO A 108 -15.77 -4.91 8.62
CA PRO A 108 -15.72 -6.35 8.34
C PRO A 108 -16.21 -6.72 6.94
N PHE A 109 -17.27 -6.09 6.46
CA PHE A 109 -17.85 -6.38 5.15
C PHE A 109 -16.89 -6.01 4.01
N GLY A 110 -16.27 -4.83 4.07
CA GLY A 110 -15.24 -4.44 3.08
C GLY A 110 -14.03 -5.39 3.08
N VAL A 111 -13.59 -5.83 4.26
CA VAL A 111 -12.51 -6.82 4.39
C VAL A 111 -12.91 -8.16 3.76
N LEU A 112 -14.14 -8.62 4.01
CA LEU A 112 -14.66 -9.86 3.43
C LEU A 112 -14.72 -9.80 1.89
N CYS A 113 -15.04 -8.66 1.29
CA CYS A 113 -14.95 -8.49 -0.17
C CYS A 113 -13.52 -8.72 -0.68
N GLY A 114 -12.52 -8.15 -0.02
CA GLY A 114 -11.11 -8.37 -0.37
C GLY A 114 -10.69 -9.83 -0.20
N VAL A 115 -11.11 -10.49 0.89
CA VAL A 115 -10.88 -11.92 1.12
C VAL A 115 -11.53 -12.77 0.03
N ALA A 116 -12.76 -12.46 -0.38
CA ALA A 116 -13.45 -13.19 -1.44
C ALA A 116 -12.70 -13.09 -2.77
N ILE A 117 -12.21 -11.90 -3.14
CA ILE A 117 -11.41 -11.69 -4.35
C ILE A 117 -10.09 -12.47 -4.26
N GLY A 118 -9.39 -12.38 -3.13
CA GLY A 118 -8.16 -13.15 -2.89
C GLY A 118 -8.38 -14.66 -2.95
N LEU A 119 -9.52 -15.15 -2.45
CA LEU A 119 -9.90 -16.56 -2.50
C LEU A 119 -10.18 -17.02 -3.94
N VAL A 120 -10.90 -16.22 -4.74
CA VAL A 120 -11.14 -16.51 -6.16
C VAL A 120 -9.81 -16.61 -6.91
N ASN A 121 -8.90 -15.64 -6.72
CA ASN A 121 -7.58 -15.65 -7.33
C ASN A 121 -6.76 -16.87 -6.86
N GLY A 122 -6.72 -17.12 -5.55
CA GLY A 122 -5.98 -18.22 -4.95
C GLY A 122 -6.47 -19.59 -5.42
N ILE A 123 -7.78 -19.80 -5.50
CA ILE A 123 -8.37 -21.04 -6.02
C ILE A 123 -8.03 -21.21 -7.50
N GLY A 124 -8.13 -20.14 -8.29
CA GLY A 124 -7.79 -20.15 -9.71
C GLY A 124 -6.34 -20.54 -9.98
N VAL A 125 -5.41 -20.04 -9.16
CA VAL A 125 -3.99 -20.40 -9.26
C VAL A 125 -3.74 -21.82 -8.73
N ALA A 126 -4.20 -22.14 -7.51
CA ALA A 126 -3.83 -23.37 -6.81
C ALA A 126 -4.49 -24.63 -7.41
N TYR A 127 -5.78 -24.55 -7.76
CA TYR A 127 -6.55 -25.72 -8.21
C TYR A 127 -6.76 -25.75 -9.72
N LEU A 128 -7.07 -24.59 -10.33
CA LEU A 128 -7.29 -24.51 -11.77
C LEU A 128 -6.00 -24.33 -12.57
N ARG A 129 -4.86 -24.07 -11.88
CA ARG A 129 -3.53 -23.87 -12.48
C ARG A 129 -3.51 -22.76 -13.54
N ILE A 130 -4.34 -21.75 -13.37
CA ILE A 130 -4.36 -20.56 -14.22
C ILE A 130 -3.17 -19.68 -13.82
N PRO A 131 -2.37 -19.15 -14.76
CA PRO A 131 -1.31 -18.20 -14.43
C PRO A 131 -1.83 -17.00 -13.62
N SER A 132 -1.17 -16.65 -12.51
CA SER A 132 -1.62 -15.63 -11.55
C SER A 132 -1.90 -14.27 -12.17
N MET A 133 -1.04 -13.83 -13.09
CA MET A 133 -1.25 -12.60 -13.86
C MET A 133 -2.57 -12.58 -14.63
N ILE A 134 -2.97 -13.72 -15.22
CA ILE A 134 -4.18 -13.82 -16.04
C ILE A 134 -5.43 -13.78 -15.17
N ILE A 135 -5.49 -14.62 -14.13
CA ILE A 135 -6.66 -14.67 -13.25
C ILE A 135 -6.83 -13.36 -12.48
N THR A 136 -5.74 -12.74 -12.01
CA THR A 136 -5.83 -11.49 -11.24
C THR A 136 -6.22 -10.30 -12.13
N LEU A 137 -5.75 -10.21 -13.38
CA LEU A 137 -6.26 -9.22 -14.35
C LEU A 137 -7.74 -9.44 -14.69
N ALA A 138 -8.16 -10.69 -14.87
CA ALA A 138 -9.55 -11.02 -15.13
C ALA A 138 -10.44 -10.62 -13.95
N THR A 139 -10.07 -11.01 -12.72
CA THR A 139 -10.80 -10.63 -11.50
C THR A 139 -10.82 -9.12 -11.30
N ASN A 140 -9.73 -8.42 -11.63
CA ASN A 140 -9.66 -6.96 -11.61
C ASN A 140 -10.74 -6.34 -12.53
N ALA A 141 -10.84 -6.83 -13.77
CA ALA A 141 -11.81 -6.34 -14.76
C ALA A 141 -13.25 -6.69 -14.38
N VAL A 142 -13.48 -7.88 -13.82
CA VAL A 142 -14.81 -8.29 -13.33
C VAL A 142 -15.23 -7.41 -12.14
N ALA A 143 -14.36 -7.22 -11.15
CA ALA A 143 -14.63 -6.35 -10.00
C ALA A 143 -14.96 -4.93 -10.46
N GLN A 144 -14.16 -4.38 -11.39
CA GLN A 144 -14.47 -3.09 -12.02
C GLN A 144 -15.85 -3.06 -12.66
N GLY A 145 -16.17 -4.02 -13.52
CA GLY A 145 -17.44 -4.09 -14.23
C GLY A 145 -18.62 -4.18 -13.26
N LEU A 146 -18.51 -5.03 -12.23
CA LEU A 146 -19.53 -5.16 -11.19
C LEU A 146 -19.75 -3.85 -10.44
N MET A 147 -18.68 -3.15 -10.07
CA MET A 147 -18.81 -1.87 -9.38
C MET A 147 -19.40 -0.76 -10.26
N VAL A 148 -19.05 -0.74 -11.55
CA VAL A 148 -19.66 0.19 -12.52
C VAL A 148 -21.16 -0.09 -12.69
N VAL A 149 -21.55 -1.37 -12.80
CA VAL A 149 -22.97 -1.75 -12.86
C VAL A 149 -23.69 -1.38 -11.57
N TYR A 150 -23.07 -1.63 -10.40
CA TYR A 150 -23.63 -1.32 -9.09
C TYR A 150 -23.89 0.18 -8.92
N THR A 151 -22.96 1.05 -9.36
CA THR A 151 -23.14 2.50 -9.24
C THR A 151 -23.89 3.12 -10.41
N GLY A 152 -24.29 2.34 -11.42
CA GLY A 152 -24.85 2.86 -12.66
C GLY A 152 -23.90 3.78 -13.43
N GLY A 153 -22.58 3.64 -13.23
CA GLY A 153 -21.55 4.50 -13.81
C GLY A 153 -21.35 5.85 -13.11
N PHE A 154 -22.07 6.13 -12.02
CA PHE A 154 -21.91 7.34 -11.23
C PHE A 154 -20.90 7.15 -10.09
N SER A 155 -20.41 8.27 -9.55
CA SER A 155 -19.62 8.25 -8.31
C SER A 155 -20.45 7.67 -7.16
N PRO A 156 -19.88 6.82 -6.30
CA PRO A 156 -20.56 6.32 -5.11
C PRO A 156 -21.11 7.46 -4.26
N GLN A 157 -22.38 7.37 -3.89
CA GLN A 157 -23.06 8.36 -3.05
C GLN A 157 -22.96 8.04 -1.55
N ASP A 158 -22.59 6.81 -1.23
CA ASP A 158 -22.41 6.34 0.15
C ASP A 158 -21.20 6.99 0.83
N SER A 159 -21.29 7.15 2.15
CA SER A 159 -20.27 7.83 2.94
C SER A 159 -19.57 6.89 3.92
N ALA A 160 -18.27 7.09 4.09
CA ALA A 160 -17.49 6.38 5.10
C ALA A 160 -18.02 6.67 6.51
N THR A 161 -18.10 5.63 7.34
CA THR A 161 -18.54 5.73 8.74
C THR A 161 -17.57 6.56 9.59
N ALA A 162 -18.03 7.05 10.74
CA ALA A 162 -17.17 7.76 11.69
C ALA A 162 -15.96 6.90 12.13
N ALA A 163 -16.15 5.59 12.32
CA ALA A 163 -15.08 4.66 12.64
C ALA A 163 -14.04 4.56 11.51
N MET A 164 -14.49 4.40 10.25
CA MET A 164 -13.59 4.36 9.09
C MET A 164 -12.77 5.65 8.97
N ARG A 165 -13.41 6.81 9.13
CA ARG A 165 -12.72 8.12 9.12
C ARG A 165 -11.71 8.24 10.26
N TYR A 166 -12.09 7.80 11.47
CA TYR A 166 -11.20 7.84 12.63
C TYR A 166 -9.96 6.96 12.46
N LEU A 167 -10.11 5.77 11.89
CA LEU A 167 -8.97 4.89 11.58
C LEU A 167 -8.07 5.48 10.48
N ALA A 168 -8.68 6.10 9.46
CA ALA A 168 -7.94 6.62 8.31
C ALA A 168 -7.19 7.93 8.61
N THR A 169 -7.82 8.89 9.28
CA THR A 169 -7.27 10.26 9.42
C THR A 169 -7.08 10.72 10.86
N GLY A 170 -7.67 10.01 11.82
CA GLY A 170 -7.66 10.34 13.24
C GLY A 170 -6.33 10.07 13.95
N PHE A 171 -6.32 10.43 15.23
CA PHE A 171 -5.18 10.30 16.13
C PHE A 171 -5.66 9.72 17.46
N THR A 172 -5.23 8.50 17.78
CA THR A 172 -5.39 7.89 19.10
C THR A 172 -4.23 8.31 20.00
N ILE A 173 -3.02 8.38 19.44
CA ILE A 173 -1.81 8.85 20.13
C ILE A 173 -1.48 10.24 19.58
N PRO A 174 -1.25 11.26 20.44
CA PRO A 174 -0.86 12.58 19.98
C PRO A 174 0.35 12.53 19.05
N GLY A 175 0.23 13.12 17.86
CA GLY A 175 1.31 13.19 16.87
C GLY A 175 1.48 11.94 15.99
N VAL A 176 0.80 10.81 16.28
CA VAL A 176 0.89 9.58 15.47
C VAL A 176 -0.45 9.28 14.80
N PRO A 177 -0.53 9.31 13.46
CA PRO A 177 -1.74 8.97 12.76
C PRO A 177 -2.17 7.51 12.95
N ASN A 178 -3.47 7.28 13.07
CA ASN A 178 -4.01 5.94 13.24
C ASN A 178 -3.67 5.00 12.08
N ALA A 179 -3.64 5.51 10.84
CA ALA A 179 -3.22 4.74 9.67
C ALA A 179 -1.79 4.16 9.81
N VAL A 180 -0.87 4.90 10.43
CA VAL A 180 0.52 4.45 10.67
C VAL A 180 0.54 3.33 11.69
N ILE A 181 -0.27 3.45 12.76
CA ILE A 181 -0.39 2.42 13.79
C ILE A 181 -0.96 1.13 13.19
N ILE A 182 -2.01 1.23 12.38
CA ILE A 182 -2.62 0.08 11.70
C ILE A 182 -1.60 -0.59 10.78
N TRP A 183 -0.86 0.19 9.99
CA TRP A 183 0.19 -0.35 9.14
C TRP A 183 1.27 -1.07 9.94
N ALA A 184 1.78 -0.45 11.02
CA ALA A 184 2.79 -1.06 11.87
C ALA A 184 2.30 -2.35 12.53
N LEU A 185 1.04 -2.40 12.99
CA LEU A 185 0.43 -3.60 13.58
C LEU A 185 0.28 -4.72 12.56
N ILE A 186 -0.23 -4.42 11.36
CA ILE A 186 -0.37 -5.40 10.28
C ILE A 186 1.00 -5.90 9.84
N GLY A 187 1.96 -4.98 9.66
CA GLY A 187 3.35 -5.32 9.33
C GLY A 187 3.99 -6.22 10.37
N ALA A 188 3.83 -5.91 11.66
CA ALA A 188 4.35 -6.73 12.76
C ALA A 188 3.68 -8.11 12.82
N ALA A 189 2.36 -8.18 12.67
CA ALA A 189 1.65 -9.46 12.62
C ALA A 189 2.14 -10.33 11.45
N MET A 190 2.41 -9.71 10.30
CA MET A 190 2.90 -10.39 9.10
C MET A 190 4.32 -10.94 9.20
N VAL A 191 5.13 -10.49 10.16
CA VAL A 191 6.46 -11.09 10.41
C VAL A 191 6.35 -12.52 10.93
N PHE A 192 5.23 -12.88 11.55
CA PHE A 192 5.01 -14.19 12.18
C PHE A 192 4.26 -15.18 11.28
N VAL A 193 3.86 -14.77 10.07
CA VAL A 193 3.14 -15.59 9.07
C VAL A 193 4.14 -16.07 8.03
#